data_AF-A0A0Q3TJA8-F1
#
_entry.id   AF-A0A0Q3TJA8-F1
#
_cell.length_a   1.000
_cell.length_b   1.000
_cell.length_c   1.000
_cell.angle_alpha   90.00
_cell.angle_beta   90.00
_cell.angle_gamma   90.00
#
_symmetry.space_group_name_H-M   'P 1'
#
loop_
_entity.id
_entity.type
_entity.pdbx_description
1 polymer ?
#
loop_
_entity_poly.entity_id
_entity_poly.type
_entity_poly.pdbx_seq_one_letter_code
_entity_poly.pdbx_strand_id
1 'polypeptide(L)'
;MKKILGKSLLLVLLIGCLVGLVIYHPIQTTYEKVKITEKYYASKPTEKLTGSKTKKKLSLPTNPKSETCAMEFDNDKVFIMDCHTFLNYSIGENVKIKYKDGKLLDIRRK
;
A
#
# COMPACT_ATOMS: atom_id res chain seq x y z
N MET A 1 -20.16 37.62 -31.10
CA MET A 1 -20.64 36.27 -30.72
C MET A 1 -19.64 35.15 -31.01
N LYS A 2 -18.94 35.12 -32.17
CA LYS A 2 -17.94 34.08 -32.50
C LYS A 2 -16.79 33.93 -31.48
N LYS A 3 -16.33 35.03 -30.89
CA LYS A 3 -15.29 35.03 -29.83
C LYS A 3 -15.74 34.34 -28.52
N ILE A 4 -17.04 34.36 -28.23
CA ILE A 4 -17.61 33.72 -27.02
C ILE A 4 -17.75 32.21 -27.25
N LEU A 5 -18.19 31.82 -28.45
CA LEU A 5 -18.24 30.42 -28.89
C LEU A 5 -16.88 29.73 -28.85
N GLY A 6 -15.81 30.40 -29.34
CA GLY A 6 -14.45 29.85 -29.27
C GLY A 6 -13.94 29.66 -27.85
N LYS A 7 -14.21 30.62 -26.95
CA LYS A 7 -13.87 30.50 -25.52
C LYS A 7 -14.65 29.37 -24.84
N SER A 8 -15.92 29.20 -25.18
CA SER A 8 -16.76 28.11 -24.65
C SER A 8 -16.26 26.74 -25.08
N LEU A 9 -15.85 26.58 -26.35
CA LEU A 9 -15.32 25.30 -26.86
C LEU A 9 -13.99 24.94 -26.18
N LEU A 10 -13.10 25.93 -26.02
CA LEU A 10 -11.83 25.77 -25.31
C LEU A 10 -12.05 25.37 -23.85
N LEU A 11 -13.06 25.96 -23.18
CA LEU A 11 -13.40 25.63 -21.81
C LEU A 11 -13.83 24.16 -21.68
N VAL A 12 -14.68 23.67 -22.59
CA VAL A 12 -15.15 22.27 -22.59
C VAL A 12 -13.98 21.31 -22.82
N LEU A 13 -13.07 21.63 -23.73
CA LEU A 13 -11.86 20.83 -23.96
C LEU A 13 -10.98 20.76 -22.70
N LEU A 14 -10.77 21.90 -22.03
CA LEU A 14 -9.99 21.95 -20.80
C LEU A 14 -10.61 21.13 -19.68
N ILE A 15 -11.94 21.22 -19.50
CA ILE A 15 -12.68 20.42 -18.52
C ILE A 15 -12.57 18.93 -18.86
N GLY A 16 -12.70 18.56 -20.13
CA GLY A 16 -12.51 17.19 -20.60
C GLY A 16 -11.13 16.63 -20.26
N CYS A 17 -10.07 17.40 -20.52
CA CYS A 17 -8.70 17.03 -20.13
C CYS A 17 -8.56 16.88 -18.61
N LEU A 18 -9.19 17.76 -17.83
CA LEU A 18 -9.14 17.72 -16.37
C LEU A 18 -9.82 16.46 -15.81
N VAL A 19 -11.00 16.12 -16.34
CA VAL A 19 -11.72 14.89 -15.98
C VAL A 19 -10.92 13.65 -16.38
N GLY A 20 -10.33 13.65 -17.58
CA GLY A 20 -9.43 12.59 -18.03
C GLY A 20 -8.28 12.37 -17.05
N LEU A 21 -7.57 13.44 -16.68
CA LEU A 21 -6.47 13.38 -15.71
C LEU A 21 -6.89 12.82 -14.35
N VAL A 22 -8.05 13.19 -13.83
CA VAL A 22 -8.55 12.69 -12.53
C VAL A 22 -8.86 11.18 -12.59
N ILE A 23 -9.36 10.69 -13.71
CA ILE A 23 -9.65 9.25 -13.91
C ILE A 23 -8.36 8.46 -14.11
N TYR A 24 -7.39 8.99 -14.86
CA TYR A 24 -6.11 8.33 -15.15
C TYR A 24 -5.09 8.41 -14.02
N HIS A 25 -5.21 9.39 -13.12
CA HIS A 25 -4.40 9.53 -11.92
C HIS A 25 -5.31 9.66 -10.69
N PRO A 26 -5.97 8.56 -10.28
CA PRO A 26 -6.64 8.57 -9.00
C PRO A 26 -5.62 8.92 -7.92
N ILE A 27 -5.98 9.83 -7.02
CA ILE A 27 -5.17 10.23 -5.86
C ILE A 27 -5.11 9.01 -4.92
N GLN A 28 -4.21 8.08 -5.22
CA GLN A 28 -4.16 6.74 -4.61
C GLN A 28 -3.46 6.70 -3.25
N THR A 29 -3.03 7.85 -2.72
CA THR A 29 -2.06 7.85 -1.61
C THR A 29 -2.64 8.48 -0.33
N THR A 30 -3.90 8.18 -0.06
CA THR A 30 -4.52 8.47 1.23
C THR A 30 -4.16 7.37 2.24
N TYR A 31 -4.10 7.74 3.52
CA TYR A 31 -3.91 6.76 4.58
C TYR A 31 -5.17 5.93 4.79
N GLU A 32 -5.01 4.62 4.83
CA GLU A 32 -6.04 3.65 5.16
C GLU A 32 -5.88 3.23 6.62
N LYS A 33 -6.96 3.24 7.40
CA LYS A 33 -6.97 2.74 8.78
C LYS A 33 -7.20 1.24 8.74
N VAL A 34 -6.27 0.48 9.29
CA VAL A 34 -6.26 -0.98 9.27
C VAL A 34 -5.79 -1.53 10.60
N LYS A 35 -6.10 -2.79 10.86
CA LYS A 35 -5.63 -3.54 12.03
C LYS A 35 -4.61 -4.59 11.60
N ILE A 36 -3.54 -4.74 12.36
CA ILE A 36 -2.54 -5.79 12.14
C ILE A 36 -3.13 -7.13 12.58
N THR A 37 -3.26 -8.08 11.66
CA THR A 37 -3.88 -9.40 11.92
C THR A 37 -2.84 -10.48 12.16
N GLU A 38 -1.71 -10.42 11.45
CA GLU A 38 -0.65 -11.42 11.53
C GLU A 38 0.72 -10.81 11.20
N LYS A 39 1.77 -11.41 11.74
CA LYS A 39 3.17 -11.04 11.48
C LYS A 39 3.90 -12.25 10.92
N TYR A 40 4.61 -12.07 9.82
CA TYR A 40 5.35 -13.11 9.13
C TYR A 40 6.85 -12.84 9.14
N TYR A 41 7.63 -13.90 9.33
CA TYR A 41 9.08 -13.82 9.37
C TYR A 41 9.72 -15.00 8.63
N ALA A 42 10.81 -14.72 7.92
CA ALA A 42 11.69 -15.71 7.33
C ALA A 42 13.15 -15.36 7.65
N SER A 43 13.83 -16.24 8.38
CA SER A 43 15.26 -16.09 8.73
C SER A 43 16.18 -16.27 7.53
N LYS A 44 15.73 -17.04 6.52
CA LYS A 44 16.52 -17.31 5.32
C LYS A 44 15.76 -16.91 4.05
N PRO A 45 16.48 -16.45 3.02
CA PRO A 45 15.90 -15.99 1.75
C PRO A 45 15.08 -17.06 1.01
N THR A 46 15.43 -18.33 1.18
CA THR A 46 14.79 -19.48 0.53
C THR A 46 13.66 -20.10 1.36
N GLU A 47 13.47 -19.65 2.61
CA GLU A 47 12.44 -20.16 3.49
C GLU A 47 11.12 -19.41 3.30
N LYS A 48 10.00 -20.14 3.42
CA LYS A 48 8.67 -19.53 3.39
C LYS A 48 8.47 -18.69 4.65
N LEU A 49 7.90 -17.50 4.46
CA LEU A 49 7.48 -16.61 5.54
C LEU A 49 6.49 -17.33 6.45
N THR A 50 6.82 -17.47 7.73
CA THR A 50 6.00 -18.19 8.70
C THR A 50 5.27 -17.20 9.60
N GLY A 51 3.94 -17.33 9.67
CA GLY A 51 3.08 -16.51 10.50
C GLY A 51 3.33 -16.78 11.98
N SER A 52 3.39 -15.74 12.78
CA SER A 52 3.74 -15.84 14.20
C SER A 52 2.63 -16.52 15.00
N LYS A 53 1.36 -16.14 14.75
CA LYS A 53 0.17 -16.64 15.43
C LYS A 53 -0.42 -17.89 14.76
N THR A 54 -0.60 -17.88 13.46
CA THR A 54 -1.26 -18.96 12.69
C THR A 54 -0.32 -20.05 12.20
N LYS A 55 1.00 -19.82 12.24
CA LYS A 55 2.03 -20.70 11.63
C LYS A 55 1.81 -20.93 10.13
N LYS A 56 0.96 -20.12 9.47
CA LYS A 56 0.72 -20.18 8.03
C LYS A 56 1.99 -19.82 7.28
N LYS A 57 2.29 -20.56 6.21
CA LYS A 57 3.45 -20.31 5.36
C LYS A 57 3.02 -19.52 4.12
N LEU A 58 3.61 -18.35 3.90
CA LEU A 58 3.44 -17.57 2.67
C LEU A 58 4.69 -17.65 1.79
N SER A 59 4.46 -17.75 0.49
CA SER A 59 5.48 -17.58 -0.55
C SER A 59 5.32 -16.18 -1.13
N LEU A 60 6.02 -15.22 -0.55
CA LEU A 60 6.18 -13.88 -1.12
C LEU A 60 7.61 -13.75 -1.65
N PRO A 61 7.85 -12.86 -2.64
CA PRO A 61 9.20 -12.61 -3.15
C PRO A 61 10.09 -12.06 -2.02
N THR A 62 10.89 -12.95 -1.43
CA THR A 62 11.89 -12.68 -0.40
C THR A 62 13.14 -12.05 -1.02
N ASN A 63 13.81 -11.18 -0.27
CA ASN A 63 15.11 -10.68 -0.69
C ASN A 63 16.14 -11.82 -0.55
N PRO A 64 16.89 -12.19 -1.61
CA PRO A 64 17.84 -13.31 -1.58
C PRO A 64 19.03 -13.12 -0.62
N LYS A 65 19.22 -11.92 -0.03
CA LYS A 65 20.41 -11.59 0.76
C LYS A 65 20.12 -11.25 2.23
N SER A 66 18.87 -11.16 2.65
CA SER A 66 18.51 -10.70 4.00
C SER A 66 17.29 -11.42 4.55
N GLU A 67 17.15 -11.36 5.87
CA GLU A 67 15.89 -11.68 6.54
C GLU A 67 14.74 -10.90 5.90
N THR A 68 13.56 -11.51 5.84
CA THR A 68 12.36 -10.86 5.29
C THR A 68 11.27 -10.87 6.35
N CYS A 69 10.79 -9.68 6.68
CA CYS A 69 9.66 -9.45 7.56
C CYS A 69 8.46 -8.97 6.74
N ALA A 70 7.29 -9.50 7.04
CA ALA A 70 6.05 -9.04 6.43
C ALA A 70 4.92 -8.97 7.46
N MET A 71 3.92 -8.15 7.17
CA MET A 71 2.78 -7.95 8.06
C MET A 71 1.49 -8.02 7.25
N GLU A 72 0.51 -8.72 7.81
CA GLU A 72 -0.84 -8.81 7.27
C GLU A 72 -1.78 -7.91 8.05
N PHE A 73 -2.68 -7.31 7.30
CA PHE A 73 -3.67 -6.37 7.78
C PHE A 73 -5.08 -6.93 7.55
N ASP A 74 -6.07 -6.36 8.24
CA ASP A 74 -7.49 -6.75 8.16
C ASP A 74 -8.18 -6.42 6.83
N ASN A 75 -7.48 -5.71 5.93
CA ASN A 75 -7.90 -5.50 4.55
C ASN A 75 -7.34 -6.57 3.58
N ASP A 76 -6.94 -7.73 4.11
CA ASP A 76 -6.37 -8.88 3.39
C ASP A 76 -5.05 -8.58 2.64
N LYS A 77 -4.38 -7.45 2.96
CA LYS A 77 -3.10 -7.10 2.35
C LYS A 77 -1.94 -7.55 3.19
N VAL A 78 -0.89 -8.02 2.52
CA VAL A 78 0.39 -8.38 3.14
C VAL A 78 1.49 -7.53 2.52
N PHE A 79 2.25 -6.82 3.35
CA PHE A 79 3.35 -6.00 2.88
C PHE A 79 4.68 -6.46 3.49
N ILE A 80 5.69 -6.57 2.65
CA ILE A 80 7.09 -6.73 3.07
C ILE A 80 7.59 -5.40 3.61
N MET A 81 8.31 -5.43 4.71
CA MET A 81 8.85 -4.24 5.38
C MET A 81 10.18 -4.55 6.05
N ASP A 82 10.85 -3.48 6.47
CA ASP A 82 12.04 -3.56 7.29
C ASP A 82 11.74 -4.24 8.65
N CYS A 83 12.65 -5.10 9.09
CA CYS A 83 12.48 -5.88 10.31
C CYS A 83 12.54 -5.04 11.59
N HIS A 84 13.24 -3.89 11.60
CA HIS A 84 13.18 -2.98 12.75
C HIS A 84 11.80 -2.33 12.86
N THR A 85 11.23 -1.89 11.74
CA THR A 85 9.85 -1.37 11.70
C THR A 85 8.86 -2.44 12.13
N PHE A 86 9.01 -3.66 11.65
CA PHE A 86 8.19 -4.80 12.05
C PHE A 86 8.18 -5.02 13.57
N LEU A 87 9.32 -4.90 14.25
CA LEU A 87 9.41 -5.08 15.71
C LEU A 87 8.66 -4.01 16.49
N ASN A 88 8.50 -2.81 15.93
CA ASN A 88 7.82 -1.71 16.60
C ASN A 88 6.31 -1.91 16.74
N TYR A 89 5.67 -2.80 15.97
CA TYR A 89 4.22 -2.97 15.98
C TYR A 89 3.76 -4.33 16.50
N SER A 90 2.61 -4.36 17.14
CA SER A 90 2.03 -5.58 17.72
C SER A 90 0.84 -6.11 16.92
N ILE A 91 0.64 -7.43 16.95
CA ILE A 91 -0.56 -8.06 16.38
C ILE A 91 -1.78 -7.56 17.15
N GLY A 92 -2.82 -7.13 16.44
CA GLY A 92 -4.05 -6.58 16.99
C GLY A 92 -4.07 -5.05 17.12
N GLU A 93 -2.96 -4.37 16.82
CA GLU A 93 -2.85 -2.91 16.88
C GLU A 93 -3.52 -2.24 15.67
N ASN A 94 -4.16 -1.08 15.90
CA ASN A 94 -4.75 -0.26 14.85
C ASN A 94 -3.73 0.77 14.35
N VAL A 95 -3.47 0.76 13.05
CA VAL A 95 -2.48 1.62 12.40
C VAL A 95 -3.06 2.30 11.16
N LYS A 96 -2.36 3.32 10.67
CA LYS A 96 -2.62 3.91 9.36
C LYS A 96 -1.51 3.50 8.42
N ILE A 97 -1.87 2.90 7.30
CA ILE A 97 -0.94 2.54 6.24
C ILE A 97 -1.15 3.40 5.00
N LYS A 98 -0.06 3.64 4.30
CA LYS A 98 -0.06 4.25 2.96
C LYS A 98 0.71 3.30 2.05
N TYR A 99 0.16 2.94 0.91
CA TYR A 99 0.78 2.01 -0.02
C TYR A 99 0.53 2.46 -1.46
N LYS A 100 1.41 2.02 -2.37
CA LYS A 100 1.29 2.25 -3.81
C LYS A 100 1.96 1.09 -4.54
N ASP A 101 1.36 0.64 -5.65
CA ASP A 101 1.92 -0.42 -6.50
C ASP A 101 2.30 -1.70 -5.72
N GLY A 102 1.45 -2.09 -4.74
CA GLY A 102 1.68 -3.28 -3.91
C GLY A 102 2.80 -3.14 -2.86
N LYS A 103 3.36 -1.94 -2.67
CA LYS A 103 4.41 -1.66 -1.69
C LYS A 103 3.90 -0.72 -0.60
N LEU A 104 4.27 -1.03 0.64
CA LEU A 104 4.04 -0.13 1.78
C LEU A 104 4.97 1.08 1.64
N LEU A 105 4.39 2.28 1.64
CA LEU A 105 5.10 3.55 1.62
C LEU A 105 5.32 4.11 3.03
N ASP A 106 4.31 3.97 3.89
CA ASP A 106 4.36 4.48 5.27
C ASP A 106 3.41 3.70 6.18
N ILE A 107 3.78 3.59 7.45
CA ILE A 107 2.99 3.02 8.53
C ILE A 107 3.16 3.89 9.78
N ARG A 108 2.04 4.28 10.38
CA ARG A 108 2.07 5.12 11.58
C ARG A 108 0.95 4.77 12.54
N ARG A 109 1.20 5.03 13.82
CA ARG A 109 0.17 5.05 14.85
C ARG A 109 -0.60 6.36 14.77
N LYS A 110 -1.93 6.23 14.68
CA LYS A 110 -2.93 7.31 14.77
C LYS A 110 -2.99 8.31 13.61
#